data_AF-A0A1I3XLE2-F1
#
_entry.id   AF-A0A1I3XLE2-F1
#
_cell.length_a   1.000
_cell.length_b   1.000
_cell.length_c   1.000
_cell.angle_alpha   90.00
_cell.angle_beta   90.00
_cell.angle_gamma   90.00
#
_symmetry.space_group_name_H-M   'P 1'
#
loop_
_entity.id
_entity.type
_entity.pdbx_description
1 polymer ?
#
loop_
_entity_poly.entity_id
_entity_poly.type
_entity_poly.pdbx_seq_one_letter_code
_entity_poly.pdbx_strand_id
1 'polypeptide(L)'
;MPMMPRILLPLFLTGLSVLPAFTLAENATPEAYIGSKHLVLEIRHCECEAVKPNGHPSVLLSDFLQESSVVKTAVFTEDNGFVASDYVTMGYEFSPIKDSSDTFSFNYTGTHTTSSGQSSGSGELLLEKGQWVHLFGSHHESTSGARHANVAVRLVEFEGS
;
A
#
# COMPACT_ATOMS: atom_id res chain seq x y z
N MET A 1 27.15 -53.73 -74.02
CA MET A 1 26.65 -54.60 -72.93
C MET A 1 26.36 -53.71 -71.71
N PRO A 2 25.42 -54.08 -70.83
CA PRO A 2 24.04 -53.61 -70.61
C PRO A 2 23.96 -52.38 -69.65
N MET A 3 23.01 -51.44 -69.74
CA MET A 3 21.56 -51.41 -69.38
C MET A 3 21.21 -51.35 -67.87
N MET A 4 20.52 -50.24 -67.52
CA MET A 4 19.51 -50.05 -66.43
C MET A 4 19.96 -49.88 -64.96
N PRO A 5 19.12 -49.30 -64.08
CA PRO A 5 18.39 -48.03 -64.20
C PRO A 5 18.53 -47.14 -62.93
N ARG A 6 18.26 -45.84 -63.07
CA ARG A 6 18.05 -44.90 -61.95
C ARG A 6 16.70 -45.17 -61.27
N ILE A 7 16.71 -45.42 -59.97
CA ILE A 7 15.52 -45.33 -59.11
C ILE A 7 15.89 -44.41 -57.93
N LEU A 8 15.35 -43.20 -57.93
CA LEU A 8 15.34 -42.31 -56.77
C LEU A 8 13.92 -42.36 -56.20
N LEU A 9 13.79 -42.95 -55.01
CA LEU A 9 12.56 -43.00 -54.23
C LEU A 9 12.45 -41.72 -53.40
N PRO A 10 11.38 -40.91 -53.50
CA PRO A 10 11.19 -39.80 -52.57
C PRO A 10 10.49 -40.32 -51.31
N LEU A 11 11.21 -40.29 -50.19
CA LEU A 11 10.67 -40.54 -48.86
C LEU A 11 9.94 -39.26 -48.41
N PHE A 12 8.62 -39.20 -48.58
CA PHE A 12 7.81 -38.13 -48.00
C PHE A 12 7.63 -38.39 -46.49
N LEU A 13 8.45 -37.74 -45.66
CA LEU A 13 8.24 -37.65 -44.21
C LEU A 13 7.33 -36.45 -43.92
N THR A 14 6.03 -36.68 -43.74
CA THR A 14 5.11 -35.68 -43.19
C THR A 14 5.27 -35.64 -41.67
N GLY A 15 6.12 -34.74 -41.17
CA GLY A 15 6.18 -34.40 -39.75
C GLY A 15 5.04 -33.45 -39.39
N LEU A 16 4.06 -33.92 -38.61
CA LEU A 16 3.01 -33.08 -38.04
C LEU A 16 3.57 -32.42 -36.76
N SER A 17 4.20 -31.26 -36.90
CA SER A 17 4.67 -30.45 -35.77
C SER A 17 3.47 -29.76 -35.11
N VAL A 18 2.99 -30.33 -34.01
CA VAL A 18 2.07 -29.66 -33.10
C VAL A 18 2.87 -28.58 -32.36
N LEU A 19 2.81 -27.33 -32.83
CA LEU A 19 3.39 -26.21 -32.12
C LEU A 19 2.58 -25.99 -30.83
N PRO A 20 3.21 -25.95 -29.65
CA PRO A 20 2.51 -25.53 -28.45
C PRO A 20 2.06 -24.08 -28.65
N ALA A 21 0.77 -23.83 -28.44
CA ALA A 21 0.26 -22.48 -28.35
C ALA A 21 0.85 -21.85 -27.08
N PHE A 22 1.89 -21.03 -27.26
CA PHE A 22 2.35 -20.15 -26.20
C PHE A 22 1.27 -19.09 -25.99
N THR A 23 0.50 -19.23 -24.91
CA THR A 23 -0.32 -18.12 -24.42
C THR A 23 0.66 -17.07 -23.89
N LEU A 24 0.66 -15.89 -24.50
CA LEU A 24 1.34 -14.74 -23.92
C LEU A 24 0.60 -14.40 -22.62
N ALA A 25 1.30 -14.51 -21.48
CA ALA A 25 0.85 -13.84 -20.27
C ALA A 25 0.78 -12.34 -20.60
N GLU A 26 -0.39 -11.75 -20.41
CA GLU A 26 -0.64 -10.34 -20.68
C GLU A 26 0.30 -9.51 -19.80
N ASN A 27 1.32 -8.91 -20.42
CA ASN A 27 2.25 -8.05 -19.71
C ASN A 27 1.50 -6.77 -19.33
N ALA A 28 1.26 -6.56 -18.03
CA ALA A 28 0.77 -5.29 -17.52
C ALA A 28 1.69 -4.16 -18.02
N THR A 29 1.15 -3.22 -18.79
CA THR A 29 1.94 -2.12 -19.34
C THR A 29 2.27 -1.10 -18.24
N PRO A 30 3.41 -0.38 -18.34
CA PRO A 30 3.72 0.71 -17.42
C PRO A 30 2.59 1.74 -17.31
N GLU A 31 1.85 1.99 -18.39
CA GLU A 31 0.70 2.89 -18.42
C GLU A 31 -0.49 2.35 -17.61
N ALA A 32 -0.74 1.03 -17.65
CA ALA A 32 -1.75 0.38 -16.81
C ALA A 32 -1.33 0.35 -15.33
N TYR A 33 -0.03 0.25 -15.04
CA TYR A 33 0.52 0.34 -13.68
C TYR A 33 0.44 1.76 -13.09
N ILE A 34 0.75 2.79 -13.90
CA ILE A 34 0.63 4.19 -13.49
C ILE A 34 -0.85 4.58 -13.33
N GLY A 35 -1.70 4.17 -14.28
CA GLY A 35 -3.15 4.33 -14.22
C GLY A 35 -3.87 3.35 -13.29
N SER A 36 -3.17 2.75 -12.31
CA SER A 36 -3.80 1.97 -11.24
C SER A 36 -3.37 2.40 -9.84
N LYS A 37 -2.27 3.16 -9.70
CA LYS A 37 -1.88 3.82 -8.45
C LYS A 37 -2.58 5.17 -8.31
N HIS A 38 -3.88 5.13 -8.03
CA HIS A 38 -4.70 6.32 -7.87
C HIS A 38 -4.76 6.85 -6.45
N LEU A 39 -4.17 6.17 -5.47
CA LEU A 39 -4.32 6.55 -4.07
C LEU A 39 -2.98 6.89 -3.43
N VAL A 40 -3.04 7.75 -2.41
CA VAL A 40 -1.92 8.11 -1.55
C VAL A 40 -2.30 7.81 -0.11
N LEU A 41 -1.53 6.95 0.54
CA LEU A 41 -1.58 6.78 1.98
C LEU A 41 -0.72 7.88 2.61
N GLU A 42 -1.38 8.79 3.33
CA GLU A 42 -0.72 9.82 4.12
C GLU A 42 -0.68 9.40 5.59
N ILE A 43 0.52 9.45 6.18
CA ILE A 43 0.77 9.08 7.57
C ILE A 43 1.27 10.32 8.29
N ARG A 44 0.46 10.84 9.22
CA ARG A 44 0.83 11.94 10.12
C ARG A 44 1.43 11.41 11.39
N HIS A 45 2.45 12.09 11.89
CA HIS A 45 3.05 11.79 13.18
C HIS A 45 3.55 13.06 13.90
N CYS A 46 3.47 13.06 15.23
CA CYS A 46 4.03 14.13 16.07
C CYS A 46 4.28 13.65 17.50
N GLU A 47 5.12 14.39 18.23
CA GLU A 47 5.21 14.34 19.70
C GLU A 47 4.17 15.29 20.35
N CYS A 48 2.89 15.10 19.99
CA CYS A 48 1.77 15.94 20.39
C CYS A 48 0.48 15.11 20.52
N GLU A 49 -0.55 15.65 21.18
CA GLU A 49 -1.84 14.95 21.37
C GLU A 49 -2.65 14.95 20.06
N ALA A 50 -3.09 13.78 19.59
CA ALA A 50 -3.88 13.67 18.36
C ALA A 50 -5.39 13.69 18.57
N VAL A 51 -5.85 13.09 19.66
CA VAL A 51 -7.28 12.92 19.99
C VAL A 51 -7.47 13.19 21.48
N LYS A 52 -8.62 13.75 21.85
CA LYS A 52 -8.97 13.92 23.26
C LYS A 52 -9.06 12.57 23.97
N PRO A 53 -8.88 12.51 25.30
CA PRO A 53 -9.16 11.30 26.07
C PRO A 53 -10.61 10.85 25.84
N ASN A 54 -10.79 9.58 25.47
CA ASN A 54 -12.08 8.98 25.07
C ASN A 54 -12.76 9.63 23.84
N GLY A 55 -12.00 10.40 23.05
CA GLY A 55 -12.46 10.97 21.79
C GLY A 55 -12.59 9.91 20.69
N HIS A 56 -13.37 10.22 19.66
CA HIS A 56 -13.49 9.36 18.49
C HIS A 56 -12.18 9.42 17.66
N PRO A 57 -11.63 8.28 17.19
CA PRO A 57 -10.35 8.24 16.48
C PRO A 57 -10.31 9.10 15.21
N SER A 58 -11.44 9.29 14.53
CA SER A 58 -11.52 10.15 13.34
C SER A 58 -11.63 11.66 13.63
N VAL A 59 -11.77 12.06 14.90
CA VAL A 59 -11.90 13.47 15.30
C VAL A 59 -10.57 13.94 15.85
N LEU A 60 -9.66 14.29 14.93
CA LEU A 60 -8.32 14.76 15.29
C LEU A 60 -8.34 16.21 15.79
N LEU A 61 -7.44 16.51 16.73
CA LEU A 61 -7.19 17.85 17.22
C LEU A 61 -6.58 18.73 16.13
N SER A 62 -6.98 20.00 16.09
CA SER A 62 -6.46 20.96 15.11
C SER A 62 -4.95 21.20 15.28
N ASP A 63 -4.45 21.20 16.52
CA ASP A 63 -3.03 21.41 16.80
C ASP A 63 -2.21 20.24 16.24
N PHE A 64 -2.70 19.00 16.39
CA PHE A 64 -2.10 17.84 15.73
C PHE A 64 -1.99 18.00 14.22
N LEU A 65 -3.06 18.43 13.55
CA LEU A 65 -3.06 18.59 12.09
C LEU A 65 -2.11 19.71 11.60
N GLN A 66 -1.86 20.72 12.44
CA GLN A 66 -0.97 21.83 12.12
C GLN A 66 0.50 21.49 12.39
N GLU A 67 0.79 20.79 13.48
CA GLU A 67 2.16 20.53 13.93
C GLU A 67 2.73 19.21 13.43
N SER A 68 1.89 18.25 13.02
CA SER A 68 2.37 16.94 12.57
C SER A 68 3.09 16.98 11.23
N SER A 69 4.17 16.21 11.17
CA SER A 69 4.86 15.85 9.93
C SER A 69 4.06 14.79 9.17
N VAL A 70 4.19 14.78 7.84
CA VAL A 70 3.47 13.85 6.96
C VAL A 70 4.46 13.04 6.13
N VAL A 71 4.32 11.72 6.16
CA VAL A 71 4.93 10.80 5.20
C VAL A 71 3.85 10.39 4.20
N LYS A 72 4.18 10.37 2.90
CA LYS A 72 3.25 9.98 1.83
C LYS A 72 3.82 8.82 1.04
N THR A 73 2.98 7.85 0.72
CA THR A 73 3.32 6.78 -0.22
C THR A 73 2.18 6.55 -1.21
N ALA A 74 2.53 6.31 -2.48
CA ALA A 74 1.57 5.98 -3.52
C ALA A 74 1.23 4.49 -3.45
N VAL A 75 -0.06 4.18 -3.51
CA VAL A 75 -0.62 2.85 -3.27
C VAL A 75 -1.69 2.49 -4.30
N PHE A 76 -1.92 1.20 -4.50
CA PHE A 76 -3.02 0.71 -5.35
C PHE A 76 -4.35 0.69 -4.59
N THR A 77 -5.47 0.47 -5.27
CA THR A 77 -6.79 0.29 -4.62
C THR A 77 -6.83 -0.93 -3.69
N GLU A 78 -6.11 -1.98 -4.04
CA GLU A 78 -5.82 -3.14 -3.20
C GLU A 78 -4.30 -3.28 -3.15
N ASP A 79 -3.72 -3.14 -1.96
CA ASP A 79 -2.27 -3.06 -1.79
C ASP A 79 -1.84 -3.59 -0.42
N ASN A 80 -0.63 -4.12 -0.37
CA ASN A 80 0.04 -4.45 0.87
C ASN A 80 1.51 -4.07 0.75
N GLY A 81 2.06 -3.48 1.81
CA GLY A 81 3.37 -2.87 1.70
C GLY A 81 3.97 -2.45 3.02
N PHE A 82 5.04 -1.67 2.90
CA PHE A 82 5.79 -1.18 4.02
C PHE A 82 6.28 0.25 3.75
N VAL A 83 6.07 1.13 4.71
CA VAL A 83 6.58 2.50 4.72
C VAL A 83 7.65 2.60 5.79
N ALA A 84 8.77 3.24 5.45
CA ALA A 84 9.80 3.60 6.41
C ALA A 84 10.30 5.03 6.19
N SER A 85 10.52 5.71 7.30
CA SER A 85 11.15 7.00 7.44
C SER A 85 11.99 7.00 8.72
N ASP A 86 12.68 8.10 9.01
CA ASP A 86 13.49 8.21 10.23
C ASP A 86 12.65 8.09 11.52
N TYR A 87 11.36 8.45 11.46
CA TYR A 87 10.48 8.52 12.63
C TYR A 87 9.39 7.45 12.64
N VAL A 88 8.88 7.05 11.47
CA VAL A 88 7.77 6.10 11.36
C VAL A 88 8.17 4.92 10.49
N THR A 89 7.86 3.71 10.97
CA THR A 89 7.81 2.49 10.18
C THR A 89 6.42 1.88 10.27
N MET A 90 5.89 1.37 9.16
CA MET A 90 4.54 0.81 9.12
C MET A 90 4.41 -0.23 8.02
N GLY A 91 4.08 -1.46 8.39
CA GLY A 91 3.49 -2.43 7.47
C GLY A 91 1.99 -2.18 7.35
N TYR A 92 1.46 -2.29 6.14
CA TYR A 92 0.04 -2.10 5.87
C TYR A 92 -0.48 -3.11 4.86
N GLU A 93 -1.77 -3.35 4.93
CA GLU A 93 -2.56 -4.04 3.92
C GLU A 93 -3.92 -3.35 3.87
N PHE A 94 -4.42 -3.08 2.67
CA PHE A 94 -5.79 -2.64 2.53
C PHE A 94 -6.44 -3.11 1.23
N SER A 95 -7.76 -3.27 1.31
CA SER A 95 -8.59 -3.74 0.22
C SER A 95 -9.92 -2.97 0.20
N PRO A 96 -10.54 -2.79 -0.98
CA PRO A 96 -11.82 -2.11 -1.09
C PRO A 96 -12.93 -2.93 -0.41
N ILE A 97 -13.84 -2.25 0.29
CA ILE A 97 -15.05 -2.88 0.80
C ILE A 97 -16.04 -3.09 -0.35
N LYS A 98 -16.65 -4.27 -0.40
CA LYS A 98 -17.66 -4.60 -1.41
C LYS A 98 -18.79 -3.55 -1.39
N ASP A 99 -19.20 -3.13 -2.57
CA ASP A 99 -20.28 -2.14 -2.78
C ASP A 99 -19.97 -0.72 -2.25
N SER A 100 -18.69 -0.39 -1.97
CA SER A 100 -18.21 0.97 -1.68
C SER A 100 -17.04 1.36 -2.59
N SER A 101 -17.04 2.60 -3.10
CA SER A 101 -15.92 3.18 -3.86
C SER A 101 -14.93 3.95 -3.00
N ASP A 102 -15.29 4.22 -1.74
CA ASP A 102 -14.57 5.15 -0.88
C ASP A 102 -14.17 4.54 0.46
N THR A 103 -14.58 3.30 0.74
CA THR A 103 -14.28 2.61 2.01
C THR A 103 -13.36 1.43 1.78
N PHE A 104 -12.34 1.31 2.62
CA PHE A 104 -11.31 0.28 2.54
C PHE A 104 -11.17 -0.42 3.89
N SER A 105 -11.02 -1.74 3.91
CA SER A 105 -10.47 -2.43 5.09
C SER A 105 -8.98 -2.14 5.14
N PHE A 106 -8.48 -1.72 6.30
CA PHE A 106 -7.08 -1.34 6.50
C PHE A 106 -6.54 -2.05 7.74
N ASN A 107 -5.57 -2.93 7.52
CA ASN A 107 -4.79 -3.59 8.56
C ASN A 107 -3.39 -2.98 8.61
N TYR A 108 -2.87 -2.76 9.80
CA TYR A 108 -1.55 -2.16 9.97
C TYR A 108 -0.79 -2.73 11.16
N THR A 109 0.52 -2.60 11.09
CA THR A 109 1.41 -2.70 12.24
C THR A 109 2.48 -1.64 12.07
N GLY A 110 2.65 -0.78 13.06
CA GLY A 110 3.55 0.36 12.95
C GLY A 110 4.22 0.74 14.25
N THR A 111 5.24 1.57 14.08
CA THR A 111 6.09 2.09 15.12
C THR A 111 6.42 3.54 14.82
N HIS A 112 6.39 4.37 15.86
CA HIS A 112 6.77 5.78 15.85
C HIS A 112 7.89 6.00 16.87
N THR A 113 9.07 6.32 16.38
CA THR A 113 10.24 6.68 17.16
C THR A 113 10.26 8.19 17.37
N THR A 114 10.46 8.58 18.62
CA THR A 114 10.44 9.95 19.11
C THR A 114 11.72 10.25 19.89
N SER A 115 11.96 11.52 20.20
CA SER A 115 13.10 11.90 21.06
C SER A 115 13.03 11.28 22.45
N SER A 116 11.83 10.94 22.90
CA SER A 116 11.54 10.45 24.26
C SER A 116 11.30 8.94 24.37
N GLY A 117 11.34 8.21 23.24
CA GLY A 117 11.15 6.77 23.21
C GLY A 117 10.44 6.31 21.95
N GLN A 118 9.77 5.17 22.03
CA GLN A 118 9.08 4.56 20.89
C GLN A 118 7.66 4.16 21.30
N SER A 119 6.71 4.41 20.40
CA SER A 119 5.33 3.92 20.48
C SER A 119 5.08 2.96 19.32
N SER A 120 4.35 1.89 19.56
CA SER A 120 3.97 0.92 18.53
C SER A 120 2.49 0.58 18.66
N GLY A 121 1.88 0.18 17.54
CA GLY A 121 0.50 -0.26 17.51
C GLY A 121 0.22 -1.13 16.29
N SER A 122 -0.83 -1.90 16.39
CA SER A 122 -1.37 -2.69 15.29
C SER A 122 -2.89 -2.77 15.42
N GLY A 123 -3.57 -2.99 14.30
CA GLY A 123 -5.01 -3.12 14.30
C GLY A 123 -5.60 -3.18 12.90
N GLU A 124 -6.90 -3.44 12.85
CA GLU A 124 -7.71 -3.45 11.65
C GLU A 124 -8.86 -2.46 11.83
N LEU A 125 -9.10 -1.62 10.82
CA LEU A 125 -10.15 -0.61 10.82
C LEU A 125 -10.61 -0.29 9.40
N LEU A 126 -11.74 0.40 9.29
CA LEU A 126 -12.22 0.93 8.02
C LEU A 126 -11.67 2.33 7.79
N LEU A 127 -11.07 2.56 6.62
CA LEU A 127 -10.70 3.88 6.13
C LEU A 127 -11.72 4.37 5.11
N GLU A 128 -12.34 5.49 5.40
CA GLU A 128 -13.08 6.27 4.41
C GLU A 128 -12.13 7.27 3.75
N LYS A 129 -12.17 7.34 2.42
CA LYS A 129 -11.31 8.22 1.62
C LYS A 129 -11.45 9.67 2.06
N GLY A 130 -10.32 10.35 2.24
CA GLY A 130 -10.25 11.73 2.71
C GLY A 130 -10.35 11.90 4.24
N GLN A 131 -10.82 10.88 4.97
CA GLN A 131 -10.97 10.95 6.42
C GLN A 131 -9.65 10.60 7.13
N TRP A 132 -9.25 11.46 8.06
CA TRP A 132 -8.18 11.15 9.01
C TRP A 132 -8.67 10.20 10.10
N VAL A 133 -7.83 9.23 10.46
CA VAL A 133 -8.09 8.29 11.56
C VAL A 133 -6.82 8.13 12.40
N HIS A 134 -6.94 8.37 13.71
CA HIS A 134 -5.90 8.04 14.68
C HIS A 134 -5.69 6.52 14.75
N LEU A 135 -4.43 6.09 14.70
CA LEU A 135 -4.07 4.67 14.74
C LEU A 135 -3.62 4.26 16.15
N PHE A 136 -2.51 4.84 16.59
CA PHE A 136 -1.89 4.51 17.85
C PHE A 136 -1.08 5.70 18.37
N GLY A 137 -0.68 5.60 19.63
CA GLY A 137 0.17 6.58 20.26
C GLY A 137 0.57 6.17 21.67
N SER A 138 1.28 7.06 22.33
CA SER A 138 1.60 6.96 23.74
C SER A 138 1.16 8.23 24.47
N HIS A 139 0.84 8.03 25.74
CA HIS A 139 0.64 9.09 26.71
C HIS A 139 1.47 8.75 27.93
N HIS A 140 2.38 9.65 28.31
CA HIS A 140 3.21 9.50 29.48
C HIS A 140 3.19 10.76 30.33
N GLU A 141 2.69 10.63 31.55
CA GLU A 141 2.73 11.69 32.55
C GLU A 141 4.10 11.74 33.21
N SER A 142 4.70 12.92 33.24
CA SER A 142 6.00 13.15 33.89
C SER A 142 5.97 14.41 34.75
N THR A 143 6.99 14.60 35.59
CA THR A 143 7.16 15.84 36.36
C THR A 143 7.34 17.08 35.48
N SER A 144 7.73 16.91 34.21
CA SER A 144 7.83 17.98 33.21
C SER A 144 6.54 18.24 32.42
N GLY A 145 5.44 17.55 32.76
CA GLY A 145 4.17 17.57 32.04
C GLY A 145 3.90 16.28 31.27
N ALA A 146 2.69 16.20 30.71
CA ALA A 146 2.26 15.12 29.85
C ALA A 146 3.03 15.15 28.52
N ARG A 147 3.47 13.97 28.07
CA ARG A 147 4.10 13.77 26.77
C ARG A 147 3.23 12.84 25.96
N HIS A 148 3.02 13.22 24.70
CA HIS A 148 2.23 12.46 23.76
C HIS A 148 3.08 12.14 22.54
N ALA A 149 2.84 10.98 21.94
CA ALA A 149 3.33 10.68 20.61
C ALA A 149 2.19 10.00 19.86
N ASN A 150 1.80 10.49 18.70
CA ASN A 150 0.64 9.96 18.01
C ASN A 150 0.87 9.81 16.52
N VAL A 151 0.21 8.82 15.94
CA VAL A 151 0.17 8.52 14.52
C VAL A 151 -1.28 8.49 14.05
N ALA A 152 -1.52 9.10 12.90
CA ALA A 152 -2.81 9.05 12.22
C ALA A 152 -2.60 8.85 10.72
N VAL A 153 -3.61 8.31 10.04
CA VAL A 153 -3.55 8.08 8.60
C VAL A 153 -4.79 8.60 7.89
N ARG A 154 -4.63 8.86 6.59
CA ARG A 154 -5.75 8.96 5.66
C ARG A 154 -5.35 8.40 4.31
N LEU A 155 -6.34 7.96 3.55
CA LEU A 155 -6.19 7.57 2.16
C LEU A 155 -6.83 8.66 1.29
N VAL A 156 -6.13 9.20 0.31
CA VAL A 156 -6.63 10.24 -0.60
C VAL A 156 -6.39 9.85 -2.05
N GLU A 157 -7.12 10.48 -2.97
CA GLU A 157 -6.78 10.37 -4.40
C GLU A 157 -5.40 10.99 -4.65
N PHE A 158 -4.69 10.41 -5.61
CA PHE A 158 -3.47 10.97 -6.16
C PHE A 158 -3.86 12.17 -7.01
N GLU A 159 -3.67 13.37 -6.46
CA GLU A 159 -3.71 14.58 -7.27
C GLU A 159 -2.38 14.68 -8.01
N GLY A 160 -2.39 14.29 -9.29
CA GLY A 160 -1.25 14.47 -10.18
C GLY A 160 -0.81 15.92 -10.18
N SER A 161 0.49 16.14 -9.96
CA SER A 161 1.12 17.47 -9.99
C SER A 161 0.99 18.18 -11.33
#